data_AF-A0A5S3YNA0-F1
#
_entry.id   AF-A0A5S3YNA0-F1
#
_cell.length_a   1.000
_cell.length_b   1.000
_cell.length_c   1.000
_cell.angle_alpha   90.00
_cell.angle_beta   90.00
_cell.angle_gamma   90.00
#
_symmetry.space_group_name_H-M   'P 1'
#
loop_
_entity.id
_entity.type
_entity.pdbx_description
1 polymer ?
#
loop_
_entity_poly.entity_id
_entity_poly.type
_entity_poly.pdbx_seq_one_letter_code
_entity_poly.pdbx_strand_id
1 'polypeptide(L)'
;MDKKALEAFAREAAKSIKTPSDLDDFRKMLTKVTVETALNAELNEHLGYEKNSPTNDSNSRNDYSSKRLITDDGEIQLEVPRDRDGSFEPKLVRKHQTRF
;
A
#
# COMPACT_ATOMS: atom_id res chain seq x y z
N MET A 1 -3.77 -10.92 12.97
CA MET A 1 -2.42 -11.47 12.74
C MET A 1 -2.00 -12.31 13.92
N ASP A 2 -1.37 -13.45 13.66
CA ASP A 2 -0.69 -14.21 14.73
C ASP A 2 0.55 -13.44 15.18
N LYS A 3 0.61 -13.08 16.46
CA LYS A 3 1.72 -12.30 17.04
C LYS A 3 3.06 -13.02 16.87
N LYS A 4 3.07 -14.35 16.90
CA LYS A 4 4.30 -15.15 16.75
C LYS A 4 4.89 -15.04 15.34
N ALA A 5 4.03 -15.08 14.32
CA ALA A 5 4.46 -14.92 12.93
C ALA A 5 5.05 -13.52 12.68
N LEU A 6 4.42 -12.48 13.26
CA LEU A 6 4.91 -11.10 13.15
C LEU A 6 6.28 -10.94 13.84
N GLU A 7 6.46 -11.52 15.02
CA GLU A 7 7.73 -11.49 15.72
C GLU A 7 8.84 -12.23 14.96
N ALA A 8 8.52 -13.38 14.36
CA ALA A 8 9.46 -14.12 13.54
C ALA A 8 9.92 -13.31 12.31
N PHE A 9 8.97 -12.65 11.62
CA PHE A 9 9.28 -11.73 10.51
C PHE A 9 10.18 -10.57 10.96
N ALA A 10 9.85 -9.93 12.09
CA ALA A 10 10.63 -8.82 12.63
C ALA A 10 12.05 -9.24 13.01
N ARG A 11 12.22 -10.42 13.61
CA ARG A 11 13.55 -10.98 13.95
C ARG A 11 14.38 -11.26 12.69
N GLU A 12 13.76 -11.72 11.62
CA GLU A 12 14.46 -11.95 10.35
C GLU A 12 14.92 -10.63 9.72
N ALA A 13 14.02 -9.64 9.63
CA ALA A 13 14.34 -8.31 9.12
C ALA A 13 15.40 -7.58 9.96
N ALA A 14 15.39 -7.75 11.29
CA ALA A 14 16.35 -7.11 12.18
C ALA A 14 17.80 -7.56 11.95
N LYS A 15 18.05 -8.73 11.33
CA LYS A 15 19.42 -9.22 11.07
C LYS A 15 20.21 -8.34 10.11
N SER A 16 19.53 -7.62 9.22
CA SER A 16 20.17 -6.75 8.23
C SER A 16 20.25 -5.28 8.66
N ILE A 17 19.55 -4.88 9.72
CA ILE A 17 19.50 -3.50 10.23
C ILE A 17 20.70 -3.26 11.16
N LYS A 18 21.55 -2.28 10.84
CA LYS A 18 22.77 -2.00 11.60
C LYS A 18 22.82 -0.60 12.19
N THR A 19 22.09 0.34 11.59
CA THR A 19 22.08 1.76 11.96
C THR A 19 20.66 2.26 12.22
N PRO A 20 20.48 3.41 12.91
CA PRO A 20 19.18 4.05 13.03
C PRO A 20 18.55 4.39 11.67
N SER A 21 19.36 4.79 10.68
CA SER A 21 18.88 5.07 9.32
C SER A 21 18.29 3.83 8.65
N ASP A 22 18.93 2.66 8.82
CA ASP A 22 18.41 1.40 8.25
C ASP A 22 17.04 1.05 8.85
N LEU A 23 16.82 1.39 10.12
CA LEU A 23 15.53 1.17 10.79
C LEU A 23 14.44 2.11 10.23
N ASP A 24 14.78 3.38 9.99
CA ASP A 24 13.84 4.35 9.42
C ASP A 24 13.46 3.97 7.99
N ASP A 25 14.42 3.54 7.16
CA ASP A 25 14.16 3.07 5.81
C ASP A 25 13.30 1.80 5.79
N PHE A 26 13.55 0.88 6.73
CA PHE A 26 12.70 -0.30 6.90
C PHE A 26 11.25 0.08 7.24
N ARG A 27 11.04 1.02 8.17
CA ARG A 27 9.69 1.49 8.53
C ARG A 27 8.97 2.14 7.35
N LYS A 28 9.66 3.01 6.60
CA LYS A 28 9.11 3.65 5.39
C LYS A 28 8.71 2.61 4.35
N MET A 29 9.57 1.63 4.10
CA MET A 29 9.29 0.55 3.15
C MET A 29 8.11 -0.32 3.61
N LEU A 30 8.08 -0.71 4.89
CA LEU A 30 7.02 -1.54 5.46
C LEU A 30 5.67 -0.82 5.38
N THR A 31 5.62 0.45 5.75
CA THR A 31 4.41 1.28 5.62
C THR A 31 3.99 1.40 4.17
N LYS A 32 4.92 1.70 3.24
CA LYS A 32 4.63 1.77 1.81
C LYS A 32 3.97 0.48 1.29
N VAL A 33 4.63 -0.67 1.48
CA VAL A 33 4.13 -1.96 0.98
C VAL A 33 2.79 -2.31 1.60
N THR A 34 2.60 -2.07 2.90
CA THR A 34 1.34 -2.34 3.60
C THR A 34 0.20 -1.51 3.03
N VAL A 35 0.43 -0.19 2.86
CA VAL A 35 -0.57 0.74 2.33
C VAL A 35 -0.91 0.41 0.88
N GLU A 36 0.09 0.19 0.02
CA GLU A 36 -0.14 -0.16 -1.39
C GLU A 36 -0.90 -1.48 -1.54
N THR A 37 -0.56 -2.48 -0.71
CA THR A 37 -1.25 -3.78 -0.73
C THR A 37 -2.71 -3.63 -0.28
N ALA A 38 -2.95 -2.87 0.79
CA ALA A 38 -4.31 -2.59 1.26
C ALA A 38 -5.14 -1.83 0.21
N LEU A 39 -4.57 -0.82 -0.45
CA LEU A 39 -5.25 -0.09 -1.51
C LEU A 39 -5.56 -0.98 -2.73
N ASN A 40 -4.68 -1.93 -3.07
CA ASN A 40 -4.96 -2.88 -4.14
C ASN A 40 -6.10 -3.83 -3.78
N ALA A 41 -6.18 -4.27 -2.52
CA ALA A 41 -7.27 -5.08 -2.01
C ALA A 41 -8.60 -4.30 -2.00
N GLU A 42 -8.59 -3.03 -1.59
CA GLU A 42 -9.76 -2.15 -1.70
C GLU A 42 -10.21 -2.01 -3.17
N LEU A 43 -9.29 -1.87 -4.12
CA LEU A 43 -9.65 -1.78 -5.54
C LEU A 43 -10.18 -3.12 -6.09
N ASN A 44 -9.66 -4.26 -5.62
CA ASN A 44 -10.22 -5.58 -5.98
C ASN A 44 -11.68 -5.68 -5.51
N GLU A 45 -11.97 -5.26 -4.28
CA GLU A 45 -13.32 -5.24 -3.74
C GLU A 45 -14.23 -4.29 -4.52
N HIS A 46 -13.75 -3.09 -4.84
CA HIS A 46 -14.49 -2.09 -5.64
C HIS A 46 -14.85 -2.58 -7.04
N LEU A 47 -13.91 -3.24 -7.73
CA LEU A 47 -14.11 -3.75 -9.08
C LEU A 47 -14.79 -5.13 -9.09
N GLY A 48 -14.80 -5.86 -7.97
CA GLY A 48 -15.34 -7.21 -7.88
C GLY A 48 -14.49 -8.30 -8.54
N TYR A 49 -13.26 -8.00 -8.95
CA TYR A 49 -12.36 -8.95 -9.59
C TYR A 49 -10.88 -8.67 -9.29
N GLU A 50 -10.06 -9.73 -9.35
CA GLU A 50 -8.62 -9.68 -9.10
C GLU A 50 -7.83 -9.18 -10.32
N LYS A 51 -6.60 -8.69 -10.10
CA LYS A 51 -5.75 -8.22 -11.20
C LYS A 51 -5.53 -9.35 -12.22
N ASN A 52 -5.74 -9.04 -13.51
CA ASN A 52 -5.65 -9.95 -14.66
C ASN A 52 -6.73 -11.05 -14.73
N SER A 53 -7.75 -11.02 -13.87
CA SER A 53 -8.90 -11.89 -14.05
C SER A 53 -9.77 -11.42 -15.22
N PRO A 54 -10.37 -12.33 -16.00
CA PRO A 54 -11.33 -11.97 -17.03
C PRO A 54 -12.55 -11.32 -16.37
N THR A 55 -13.03 -10.23 -16.95
CA THR A 55 -14.22 -9.51 -16.49
C THR A 55 -15.09 -9.10 -17.68
N ASN A 56 -16.40 -9.06 -17.47
CA ASN A 56 -17.37 -8.51 -18.41
C ASN A 56 -17.82 -7.10 -18.00
N ASP A 57 -17.23 -6.54 -16.93
CA ASP A 57 -17.49 -5.19 -16.46
C ASP A 57 -16.91 -4.16 -17.44
N SER A 58 -17.59 -3.01 -17.57
CA SER A 58 -17.09 -1.87 -18.35
C SER A 58 -15.93 -1.16 -17.64
N ASN A 59 -15.92 -1.17 -16.30
CA ASN A 59 -14.86 -0.56 -15.52
C ASN A 59 -13.66 -1.51 -15.42
N SER A 60 -12.47 -0.94 -15.39
CA SER A 60 -11.23 -1.71 -15.31
C SER A 60 -10.13 -1.01 -14.52
N ARG A 61 -9.11 -1.75 -14.11
CA ARG A 61 -7.89 -1.16 -13.53
C ARG A 61 -7.19 -0.28 -14.56
N ASN A 62 -6.75 0.91 -14.15
CA ASN A 62 -6.11 1.90 -15.02
C ASN A 62 -4.75 2.31 -14.46
N ASP A 63 -3.87 1.32 -14.26
CA ASP A 63 -2.55 1.48 -13.64
C ASP A 63 -2.57 2.21 -12.29
N TYR A 64 -1.46 2.84 -11.93
CA TYR A 64 -1.23 3.49 -10.66
C TYR A 64 -1.00 4.99 -10.85
N SER A 65 -1.26 5.76 -9.79
CA SER A 65 -0.93 7.17 -9.69
C SER A 65 0.01 7.38 -8.51
N SER A 66 1.09 8.13 -8.74
CA SER A 66 2.05 8.45 -7.67
C SER A 66 1.45 9.46 -6.69
N LYS A 67 1.57 9.18 -5.39
CA LYS A 67 1.16 10.07 -4.30
C LYS A 67 2.27 10.15 -3.25
N ARG A 68 2.61 11.37 -2.84
CA ARG A 68 3.48 11.64 -1.69
C ARG A 68 2.64 11.66 -0.41
N LEU A 69 2.95 10.77 0.53
CA LEU A 69 2.31 10.70 1.85
C LEU A 69 3.34 11.03 2.93
N ILE A 70 2.99 11.95 3.81
CA ILE A 70 3.83 12.34 4.95
C ILE A 70 3.39 11.53 6.16
N THR A 71 4.31 10.76 6.73
CA THR A 71 4.15 10.00 7.97
C THR A 71 5.10 10.54 9.04
N ASP A 72 4.98 10.04 10.27
CA ASP A 72 5.87 10.43 11.37
C ASP A 72 7.33 10.02 11.11
N ASP A 73 7.54 8.89 10.41
CA ASP A 73 8.87 8.42 10.00
C ASP A 73 9.40 9.15 8.75
N GLY A 74 8.64 10.09 8.18
CA GLY A 74 9.04 10.92 7.04
C GLY A 74 8.14 10.76 5.81
N GLU A 75 8.66 11.16 4.65
CA GLU A 75 7.90 11.11 3.41
C GLU A 75 8.04 9.74 2.71
N ILE A 76 6.91 9.20 2.24
CA ILE A 76 6.86 8.00 1.42
C ILE A 76 6.16 8.28 0.08
N GLN A 77 6.70 7.71 -1.00
CA GLN A 77 6.06 7.71 -2.31
C GLN A 77 5.26 6.43 -2.50
N LEU A 78 3.95 6.57 -2.72
CA LEU A 78 2.99 5.50 -2.91
C LEU A 78 2.54 5.41 -4.37
N GLU A 79 2.38 4.20 -4.87
CA GLU A 79 1.68 3.88 -6.11
C GLU A 79 0.22 3.53 -5.80
N VAL A 80 -0.67 4.51 -5.94
CA VAL A 80 -2.08 4.38 -5.62
C VAL A 80 -2.82 3.78 -6.82
N PRO A 81 -3.48 2.62 -6.66
CA PRO A 81 -4.22 2.00 -7.75
C PRO A 81 -5.48 2.82 -8.08
N ARG A 82 -5.90 2.81 -9.34
CA ARG A 82 -7.11 3.51 -9.79
C ARG A 82 -7.91 2.68 -10.79
N ASP A 83 -9.20 2.95 -10.86
CA ASP A 83 -10.10 2.43 -11.88
C ASP A 83 -10.14 3.35 -13.11
N ARG A 84 -10.70 2.86 -14.21
CA ARG A 84 -10.80 3.56 -15.49
C ARG A 84 -11.84 4.66 -15.43
N ASP A 85 -12.93 4.41 -14.72
CA ASP A 85 -14.05 5.36 -14.59
C ASP A 85 -13.79 6.44 -13.52
N GLY A 86 -12.74 6.30 -12.71
CA GLY A 86 -12.39 7.24 -11.63
C GLY A 86 -13.36 7.22 -10.44
N SER A 87 -14.21 6.19 -10.37
CA SER A 87 -15.25 6.00 -9.36
C SER A 87 -14.71 5.44 -8.05
N PHE A 88 -13.50 4.87 -8.04
CA PHE A 88 -12.90 4.29 -6.84
C PHE A 88 -12.61 5.37 -5.79
N GLU A 89 -13.08 5.18 -4.56
CA GLU A 89 -12.80 6.02 -3.41
C GLU A 89 -12.08 5.23 -2.31
N PRO A 90 -10.74 5.31 -2.22
CA PRO A 90 -9.98 4.57 -1.23
C PRO A 90 -10.29 5.04 0.20
N LYS A 91 -10.41 4.08 1.12
CA LYS A 91 -10.79 4.31 2.52
C LYS A 91 -9.56 4.55 3.39
N LEU A 92 -8.51 3.74 3.21
CA LEU A 92 -7.29 3.84 4.02
C LEU A 92 -6.53 5.16 3.79
N VAL A 93 -6.34 5.56 2.52
CA VAL A 93 -5.70 6.83 2.15
C VAL A 93 -6.60 7.56 1.17
N ARG A 94 -7.38 8.52 1.67
CA ARG A 94 -8.41 9.23 0.89
C ARG A 94 -7.81 10.00 -0.29
N LYS A 95 -8.65 10.34 -1.28
CA LYS A 95 -8.29 11.26 -2.36
C LYS A 95 -7.79 12.58 -1.74
N HIS A 96 -6.70 13.12 -2.28
CA HIS A 96 -6.03 14.35 -1.82
C HIS A 96 -5.47 14.33 -0.38
N GLN A 97 -5.58 13.24 0.37
CA GLN A 97 -4.91 13.11 1.67
C GLN A 97 -3.40 13.06 1.47
N THR A 98 -2.67 13.94 2.18
CA THR A 98 -1.21 14.08 2.11
C THR A 98 -0.50 13.73 3.43
N ARG A 99 -1.25 13.52 4.52
CA ARG A 99 -0.72 13.15 5.84
C ARG A 99 -1.47 11.94 6.38
N PHE A 100 -0.74 10.98 6.95
CA PHE A 100 -1.31 9.76 7.53
C PHE A 100 -1.67 9.96 9.00
#